data_AF-A0AAU9JTK4-F1
#
_entry.id   AF-A0AAU9JTK4-F1
#
_cell.length_a   1.000
_cell.length_b   1.000
_cell.length_c   1.000
_cell.angle_alpha   90.00
_cell.angle_beta   90.00
_cell.angle_gamma   90.00
#
_symmetry.space_group_name_H-M   'P 1'
#
loop_
_entity.id
_entity.type
_entity.pdbx_description
1 polymer ?
#
loop_
_entity_poly.entity_id
_entity_poly.type
_entity_poly.pdbx_seq_one_letter_code
_entity_poly.pdbx_strand_id
1 'polypeptide(L)'
;MNKLCRFFASLNKIQTGTDKKAYVGYIIYRDSVALSVSPLKAKFTMSTGGYLKNAKKGALLVEFIPYRDDPIDNQRLNLLPKEKKMISLTEDHIIKLIALKEESLEFQRNNRWDEKKLTVSKQAELWKFTLATINRSTELLTKSEISLKPQEFSMIKRLCEFSMPYIQGWQVLENPQLADGLIISPEELKKPQNDDMI
;
A
#
# COMPACT_ATOMS: atom_id res chain seq x y z
N MET A 1 -26.57 -2.87 4.39
CA MET A 1 -26.10 -1.49 4.65
C MET A 1 -24.77 -1.27 3.93
N ASN A 2 -24.71 -0.38 2.94
CA ASN A 2 -23.46 -0.03 2.23
C ASN A 2 -22.64 0.93 3.12
N LYS A 3 -21.64 0.43 3.85
CA LYS A 3 -20.63 1.30 4.50
C LYS A 3 -19.76 1.89 3.38
N LEU A 4 -19.76 3.22 3.26
CA LEU A 4 -19.16 4.01 2.16
C LEU A 4 -17.68 3.68 1.89
N CYS A 5 -17.31 3.65 0.61
CA CYS A 5 -15.92 3.88 0.19
C CYS A 5 -15.59 5.35 0.42
N ARG A 6 -14.50 5.66 1.13
CA ARG A 6 -14.06 7.04 1.36
C ARG A 6 -12.58 7.16 1.02
N PHE A 7 -12.23 8.23 0.31
CA PHE A 7 -10.85 8.71 0.27
C PHE A 7 -10.55 9.33 1.64
N PHE A 8 -9.66 8.72 2.41
CA PHE A 8 -9.15 9.35 3.62
C PHE A 8 -7.84 10.05 3.27
N ALA A 9 -7.87 11.37 3.29
CA ALA A 9 -6.66 12.16 3.50
C ALA A 9 -6.48 12.30 5.02
N SER A 10 -5.62 11.47 5.62
CA SER A 10 -5.24 11.72 7.00
C SER A 10 -4.23 12.87 7.02
N LEU A 11 -4.73 14.06 7.34
CA LEU A 11 -3.89 15.18 7.77
C LEU A 11 -3.47 14.89 9.23
N ASN A 12 -2.54 13.95 9.42
CA ASN A 12 -1.84 13.86 10.69
C ASN A 12 -1.17 15.22 10.94
N LYS A 13 -1.42 15.80 12.13
CA LYS A 13 -0.95 17.11 12.59
C LYS A 13 0.32 17.54 11.85
N ILE A 14 0.16 18.58 11.03
CA ILE A 14 1.25 19.27 10.35
C ILE A 14 2.28 19.64 11.41
N GLN A 15 3.33 18.83 11.55
CA GLN A 15 4.57 19.30 12.15
C GLN A 15 5.05 20.43 11.24
N THR A 16 5.39 21.55 11.85
CA THR A 16 5.88 22.78 11.23
C THR A 16 7.23 22.55 10.57
N GLY A 17 7.24 21.78 9.47
CA GLY A 17 8.32 21.64 8.52
C GLY A 17 7.82 22.11 7.15
N THR A 18 8.71 22.69 6.35
CA THR A 18 8.42 23.30 5.03
C THR A 18 7.84 22.32 4.01
N ASP A 19 7.81 21.01 4.29
CA ASP A 19 7.27 19.97 3.41
C ASP A 19 5.89 19.49 3.88
N LYS A 20 4.84 19.99 3.22
CA LYS A 20 3.47 19.48 3.41
C LYS A 20 3.36 18.08 2.78
N LYS A 21 3.28 17.03 3.60
CA LYS A 21 3.03 15.65 3.15
C LYS A 21 1.53 15.36 3.14
N ALA A 22 1.03 14.82 2.03
CA ALA A 22 -0.34 14.32 1.91
C ALA A 22 -0.31 12.79 1.85
N TYR A 23 -1.07 12.14 2.72
CA TYR A 23 -1.30 10.70 2.69
C TYR A 23 -2.65 10.45 2.00
N VAL A 24 -2.63 9.75 0.88
CA VAL A 24 -3.83 9.49 0.08
C VAL A 24 -3.90 7.99 -0.22
N GLY A 25 -5.03 7.39 0.15
CA GLY A 25 -5.31 5.98 -0.09
C GLY A 25 -6.79 5.77 -0.44
N TYR A 26 -7.05 4.74 -1.23
CA TYR A 26 -8.40 4.25 -1.46
C TYR A 26 -8.75 3.22 -0.38
N ILE A 27 -9.79 3.51 0.42
CA ILE A 27 -10.17 2.66 1.56
C ILE A 27 -11.57 2.09 1.38
N ILE A 28 -11.68 0.78 1.55
CA ILE A 28 -12.93 0.00 1.50
C ILE A 28 -13.16 -0.63 2.87
N TYR A 29 -14.36 -0.52 3.42
CA TYR A 29 -14.73 -1.09 4.72
C TYR A 29 -15.71 -2.25 4.54
N ARG A 30 -15.34 -3.45 4.98
CA ARG A 30 -16.23 -4.63 4.92
C ARG A 30 -15.81 -5.71 5.92
N ASP A 31 -16.76 -6.48 6.43
CA ASP A 31 -16.48 -7.65 7.30
C ASP A 31 -15.54 -7.35 8.49
N SER A 32 -15.69 -6.18 9.12
CA SER A 32 -14.84 -5.69 10.22
C SER A 32 -13.36 -5.50 9.85
N VAL A 33 -13.04 -5.42 8.56
CA VAL A 33 -11.70 -5.14 8.02
C VAL A 33 -11.78 -4.01 6.98
N ALA A 34 -10.90 -3.02 7.12
CA ALA A 34 -10.69 -2.00 6.12
C ALA A 34 -9.52 -2.40 5.23
N LEU A 35 -9.70 -2.36 3.91
CA LEU A 35 -8.63 -2.48 2.94
C LEU A 35 -8.22 -1.09 2.48
N SER A 36 -6.98 -0.70 2.79
CA SER A 36 -6.35 0.52 2.28
C SER A 36 -5.37 0.16 1.16
N VAL A 37 -5.50 0.84 0.03
CA VAL A 37 -4.57 0.71 -1.11
C VAL A 37 -4.00 2.08 -1.43
N SER A 38 -2.68 2.23 -1.27
CA SER A 38 -2.00 3.52 -1.36
C SER A 38 -0.70 3.43 -2.18
N PRO A 39 -0.49 4.28 -3.20
CA PRO A 39 0.77 4.31 -3.93
C PRO A 39 1.88 4.94 -3.10
N LEU A 40 3.08 4.36 -3.18
CA LEU A 40 4.32 4.87 -2.61
C LEU A 40 5.20 5.39 -3.75
N LYS A 41 5.68 6.62 -3.62
CA LYS A 41 6.51 7.29 -4.64
C LYS A 41 7.90 6.63 -4.75
N ALA A 42 8.50 6.75 -5.93
CA ALA A 42 9.91 6.44 -6.13
C ALA A 42 10.81 7.34 -5.25
N LYS A 43 12.00 6.85 -4.93
CA LYS A 43 13.05 7.58 -4.21
C LYS A 43 14.25 7.80 -5.13
N PHE A 44 14.91 8.93 -4.96
CA PHE A 44 16.00 9.37 -5.83
C PHE A 44 17.31 9.52 -5.06
N THR A 45 18.42 9.55 -5.76
CA THR A 45 19.71 9.93 -5.18
C THR A 45 20.43 10.85 -6.14
N MET A 46 21.25 11.76 -5.60
CA MET A 46 22.08 12.63 -6.40
C MET A 46 23.37 11.88 -6.76
N SER A 47 23.67 11.78 -8.05
CA SER A 47 24.93 11.19 -8.49
C SER A 47 26.10 12.16 -8.23
N THR A 48 27.33 11.63 -8.26
CA THR A 48 28.55 12.45 -8.17
C THR A 48 28.68 13.48 -9.30
N GLY A 49 28.00 13.26 -10.43
CA GLY A 49 27.95 14.19 -11.56
C GLY A 49 26.81 15.21 -11.50
N GLY A 50 26.08 15.30 -10.37
CA GLY A 50 25.01 16.28 -10.18
C GLY A 50 23.70 15.96 -10.91
N TYR A 51 23.53 14.74 -11.43
CA TYR A 51 22.26 14.30 -12.02
C TYR A 51 21.46 13.43 -11.03
N LEU A 52 20.13 13.57 -11.09
CA LEU A 52 19.21 12.74 -10.31
C LEU A 52 19.13 11.34 -10.90
N LYS A 53 19.28 10.33 -10.06
CA LYS A 53 19.11 8.92 -10.41
C LYS A 53 17.95 8.34 -9.60
N ASN A 54 17.05 7.62 -10.26
CA ASN A 54 16.05 6.81 -9.55
C ASN A 54 16.78 5.71 -8.77
N ALA A 55 16.78 5.84 -7.44
CA ALA A 55 17.47 4.95 -6.52
C ALA A 55 16.60 3.74 -6.16
N LYS A 56 15.29 3.96 -6.03
CA LYS A 56 14.32 2.92 -5.67
C LYS A 56 12.98 3.24 -6.30
N LYS A 57 12.47 2.32 -7.11
CA LYS A 57 11.10 2.37 -7.62
C LYS A 57 10.09 2.42 -6.47
N GLY A 58 8.98 3.10 -6.71
CA GLY A 58 7.83 3.09 -5.82
C GLY A 58 7.21 1.69 -5.67
N ALA A 59 6.12 1.63 -4.93
CA ALA A 59 5.38 0.40 -4.70
C ALA A 59 3.90 0.71 -4.44
N LEU A 60 3.05 -0.30 -4.43
CA LEU A 60 1.68 -0.18 -3.93
C LEU A 60 1.60 -0.77 -2.54
N LEU A 61 1.24 0.02 -1.53
CA LEU A 61 1.00 -0.45 -0.18
C LEU A 61 -0.44 -0.93 -0.06
N VAL A 62 -0.61 -2.18 0.38
CA VAL A 62 -1.91 -2.79 0.66
C VAL A 62 -1.97 -3.11 2.15
N GLU A 63 -2.94 -2.53 2.86
CA GLU A 63 -3.11 -2.68 4.31
C GLU A 63 -4.50 -3.24 4.62
N PHE A 64 -4.55 -4.23 5.51
CA PHE A 64 -5.74 -4.79 6.10
C PHE A 64 -5.79 -4.30 7.54
N ILE A 65 -6.74 -3.41 7.84
CA ILE A 65 -6.85 -2.74 9.13
C ILE A 65 -8.14 -3.21 9.78
N PRO A 66 -8.11 -4.05 10.83
CA PRO A 66 -9.31 -4.40 11.56
C PRO A 66 -10.01 -3.14 12.08
N TYR A 67 -11.33 -3.16 12.11
CA TYR A 67 -12.11 -2.10 12.73
C TYR A 67 -13.27 -2.70 13.50
N ARG A 68 -13.75 -1.95 14.49
CA ARG A 68 -14.96 -2.29 15.24
C ARG A 68 -15.90 -1.10 15.20
N ASP A 69 -17.19 -1.37 15.31
CA ASP A 69 -18.17 -0.32 15.52
C ASP A 69 -17.89 0.34 16.87
N ASP A 70 -18.04 1.67 16.94
CA ASP A 70 -17.87 2.40 18.19
C ASP A 70 -19.01 2.01 19.14
N PRO A 71 -18.71 1.54 20.37
CA PRO A 71 -19.73 1.15 21.33
C PRO A 71 -20.67 2.30 21.74
N ILE A 72 -20.27 3.55 21.51
CA ILE A 72 -21.04 4.75 21.83
C ILE A 72 -21.82 5.26 20.61
N ASP A 73 -21.29 5.07 19.40
CA ASP A 73 -21.88 5.54 18.15
C ASP A 73 -21.72 4.50 17.03
N ASN A 74 -22.76 3.71 16.79
CA ASN A 74 -22.75 2.67 15.75
C ASN A 74 -22.49 3.20 14.32
N GLN A 75 -22.44 4.52 14.11
CA GLN A 75 -22.04 5.14 12.83
C GLN A 75 -20.54 5.48 12.76
N ARG A 76 -19.83 5.48 13.88
CA ARG A 76 -18.38 5.66 13.95
C ARG A 76 -17.67 4.30 13.90
N LEU A 77 -16.59 4.27 13.11
CA LEU A 77 -15.73 3.09 12.98
C LEU A 77 -14.42 3.38 13.68
N ASN A 78 -14.07 2.52 14.64
CA ASN A 78 -12.79 2.57 15.33
C ASN A 78 -11.80 1.63 14.64
N LEU A 79 -10.88 2.21 13.86
CA LEU A 79 -9.76 1.47 13.27
C LEU A 79 -8.82 0.98 14.37
N LEU A 80 -8.30 -0.23 14.20
CA LEU A 80 -7.33 -0.87 15.10
C LEU A 80 -5.95 -0.92 14.42
N PRO A 81 -5.23 0.21 14.30
CA PRO A 81 -3.98 0.29 13.53
C PRO A 81 -2.86 -0.59 14.10
N LYS A 82 -2.90 -0.91 15.40
CA LYS A 82 -1.94 -1.83 16.05
C LYS A 82 -2.07 -3.28 15.56
N GLU A 83 -3.24 -3.64 15.03
CA GLU A 83 -3.52 -4.97 14.49
C GLU A 83 -3.45 -4.99 12.95
N LYS A 84 -3.05 -3.87 12.33
CA LYS A 84 -2.97 -3.78 10.87
C LYS A 84 -1.94 -4.76 10.33
N LYS A 85 -2.25 -5.36 9.19
CA LYS A 85 -1.29 -6.14 8.41
C LYS A 85 -1.11 -5.50 7.07
N MET A 86 0.12 -5.47 6.59
CA MET A 86 0.44 -4.78 5.35
C MET A 86 1.44 -5.56 4.51
N ILE A 87 1.34 -5.34 3.20
CA ILE A 87 2.23 -5.88 2.19
C ILE A 87 2.42 -4.84 1.08
N SER A 88 3.63 -4.75 0.52
CA SER A 88 3.94 -3.84 -0.58
C SER A 88 4.11 -4.61 -1.89
N LEU A 89 3.42 -4.20 -2.94
CA LEU A 89 3.54 -4.76 -4.28
C LEU A 89 4.56 -3.96 -5.09
N THR A 90 5.50 -4.65 -5.72
CA THR A 90 6.42 -4.04 -6.70
C THR A 90 5.70 -3.77 -8.03
N GLU A 91 6.34 -3.02 -8.92
CA GLU A 91 5.85 -2.76 -10.28
C GLU A 91 5.32 -4.02 -10.99
N ASP A 92 6.09 -5.10 -11.02
CA ASP A 92 5.70 -6.32 -11.73
C ASP A 92 4.39 -6.91 -11.16
N HIS A 93 4.22 -6.85 -9.85
CA HIS A 93 2.98 -7.30 -9.19
C HIS A 93 1.81 -6.37 -9.51
N ILE A 94 2.06 -5.06 -9.61
CA ILE A 94 1.05 -4.08 -9.97
C ILE A 94 0.58 -4.30 -11.40
N ILE A 95 1.49 -4.54 -12.34
CA ILE A 95 1.16 -4.86 -13.75
C ILE A 95 0.30 -6.14 -13.81
N LYS A 96 0.69 -7.19 -13.08
CA LYS A 96 -0.11 -8.43 -12.99
C LYS A 96 -1.50 -8.17 -12.40
N LEU A 97 -1.60 -7.35 -11.36
CA LEU A 97 -2.88 -6.98 -10.73
C LEU A 97 -3.81 -6.22 -11.69
N ILE A 98 -3.26 -5.30 -12.48
CA ILE A 98 -4.00 -4.57 -13.53
C ILE A 98 -4.53 -5.56 -14.57
N ALA A 99 -3.68 -6.48 -15.04
CA ALA A 99 -4.02 -7.45 -16.07
C ALA A 99 -4.98 -8.57 -15.59
N LEU A 100 -5.19 -8.75 -14.28
CA LEU A 100 -5.93 -9.88 -13.70
C LEU A 100 -7.41 -9.92 -14.11
N LYS A 101 -7.84 -10.86 -14.96
CA LYS A 101 -9.25 -10.93 -15.43
C LYS A 101 -10.11 -11.90 -14.64
N GLU A 102 -9.74 -13.18 -14.60
CA GLU A 102 -10.51 -14.23 -13.94
C GLU A 102 -9.66 -15.20 -13.11
N GLU A 103 -8.35 -15.22 -13.35
CA GLU A 103 -7.40 -16.06 -12.62
C GLU A 103 -7.14 -15.53 -11.20
N SER A 104 -6.50 -16.37 -10.39
CA SER A 104 -5.94 -15.94 -9.10
C SER A 104 -4.52 -15.42 -9.27
N LEU A 105 -4.22 -14.29 -8.64
CA LEU A 105 -2.87 -13.77 -8.47
C LEU A 105 -2.38 -14.09 -7.07
N GLU A 106 -1.15 -14.56 -6.97
CA GLU A 106 -0.45 -14.74 -5.72
C GLU A 106 0.83 -13.92 -5.70
N PHE A 107 1.06 -13.26 -4.57
CA PHE A 107 2.29 -12.56 -4.26
C PHE A 107 2.81 -13.03 -2.90
N GLN A 108 4.09 -13.38 -2.85
CA GLN A 108 4.76 -13.77 -1.62
C GLN A 108 5.95 -12.86 -1.36
N ARG A 109 6.10 -12.43 -0.10
CA ARG A 109 7.24 -11.69 0.40
C ARG A 109 7.73 -12.33 1.69
N ASN A 110 8.98 -12.77 1.67
CA ASN A 110 9.64 -13.38 2.82
C ASN A 110 10.74 -12.45 3.31
N ASN A 111 10.82 -12.24 4.62
CA ASN A 111 11.95 -11.59 5.26
C ASN A 111 12.44 -12.44 6.44
N ARG A 112 13.33 -11.87 7.26
CA ARG A 112 13.91 -12.56 8.41
C ARG A 112 12.87 -12.87 9.50
N TRP A 113 11.86 -12.02 9.65
CA TRP A 113 10.91 -11.98 10.76
C TRP A 113 9.56 -12.60 10.42
N ASP A 114 9.11 -12.43 9.18
CA ASP A 114 7.82 -12.89 8.72
C ASP A 114 7.83 -13.35 7.25
N GLU A 115 6.82 -14.14 6.94
CA GLU A 115 6.46 -14.56 5.59
C GLU A 115 5.03 -14.09 5.31
N LYS A 116 4.88 -13.31 4.25
CA LYS A 116 3.59 -12.72 3.86
C LYS A 116 3.18 -13.24 2.50
N LYS A 117 1.94 -13.67 2.38
CA LYS A 117 1.36 -14.13 1.12
C LYS A 117 0.02 -13.44 0.90
N LEU A 118 -0.04 -12.64 -0.16
CA LEU A 118 -1.26 -12.01 -0.65
C LEU A 118 -1.81 -12.83 -1.81
N THR A 119 -3.06 -13.27 -1.68
CA THR A 119 -3.81 -13.91 -2.76
C THR A 119 -4.97 -13.01 -3.15
N VAL A 120 -5.11 -12.74 -4.44
CA VAL A 120 -6.24 -12.03 -5.05
C VAL A 120 -6.92 -12.97 -6.02
N SER A 121 -8.17 -13.32 -5.77
CA SER A 121 -8.91 -14.26 -6.62
C SER A 121 -10.35 -13.85 -6.81
N LYS A 122 -10.94 -14.23 -7.94
CA LYS A 122 -12.37 -14.08 -8.18
C LYS A 122 -13.11 -15.27 -7.56
N GLN A 123 -14.09 -15.01 -6.70
CA GLN A 123 -14.97 -16.00 -6.08
C GLN A 123 -16.42 -15.60 -6.39
N ALA A 124 -17.06 -16.33 -7.28
CA ALA A 124 -18.34 -15.94 -7.88
C ALA A 124 -18.27 -14.50 -8.45
N GLU A 125 -19.14 -13.60 -7.99
CA GLU A 125 -19.20 -12.20 -8.44
C GLU A 125 -18.31 -11.25 -7.63
N LEU A 126 -17.53 -11.74 -6.67
CA LEU A 126 -16.70 -10.93 -5.79
C LEU A 126 -15.21 -11.24 -5.96
N TRP A 127 -14.38 -10.23 -5.72
CA TRP A 127 -12.93 -10.34 -5.70
C TRP A 127 -12.45 -10.48 -4.26
N LYS A 128 -11.86 -11.62 -3.90
CA LYS A 128 -11.37 -11.87 -2.56
C LYS A 128 -9.88 -11.53 -2.47
N PHE A 129 -9.55 -10.64 -1.54
CA PHE A 129 -8.19 -10.31 -1.14
C PHE A 129 -7.90 -11.02 0.18
N THR A 130 -6.82 -11.79 0.23
CA THR A 130 -6.42 -12.58 1.40
C THR A 130 -4.95 -12.36 1.69
N LEU A 131 -4.62 -11.81 2.86
CA LEU A 131 -3.25 -11.70 3.35
C LEU A 131 -3.02 -12.72 4.48
N ALA A 132 -2.20 -13.72 4.21
CA ALA A 132 -1.62 -14.60 5.21
C ALA A 132 -0.27 -14.04 5.67
N THR A 133 -0.01 -14.05 6.97
CA THR A 133 1.27 -13.66 7.56
C THR A 133 1.67 -14.69 8.59
N ILE A 134 2.83 -15.31 8.39
CA ILE A 134 3.47 -16.25 9.29
C ILE A 134 4.61 -15.52 9.97
N ASN A 135 4.53 -15.33 11.29
CA ASN A 135 5.64 -14.82 12.06
C ASN A 135 6.63 -15.97 12.31
N ARG A 136 7.89 -15.83 11.88
CA ARG A 136 8.88 -16.91 11.95
C ARG A 136 9.40 -17.19 13.36
N SER A 137 9.31 -16.22 14.28
CA SER A 137 9.76 -16.39 15.67
C SER A 137 8.73 -17.09 16.54
N THR A 138 7.45 -16.92 16.24
CA THR A 138 6.33 -17.48 17.01
C THR A 138 5.61 -18.62 16.28
N GLU A 139 5.95 -18.84 15.01
CA GLU A 139 5.25 -19.72 14.06
C GLU A 139 3.75 -19.42 13.92
N LEU A 140 3.31 -18.25 14.38
CA LEU A 140 1.90 -17.88 14.39
C LEU A 140 1.46 -17.49 12.96
N LEU A 141 0.55 -18.29 12.39
CA LEU A 141 -0.16 -17.96 11.17
C LEU A 141 -1.35 -17.07 11.49
N THR A 142 -1.38 -15.89 10.89
CA THR A 142 -2.51 -14.98 10.96
C THR A 142 -3.03 -14.68 9.57
N LYS A 143 -4.35 -14.65 9.40
CA LYS A 143 -5.01 -14.37 8.11
C LYS A 143 -5.89 -13.14 8.24
N SER A 144 -5.92 -12.32 7.20
CA SER A 144 -6.86 -11.20 7.04
C SER A 144 -7.46 -11.29 5.65
N GLU A 145 -8.78 -11.16 5.54
CA GLU A 145 -9.47 -11.29 4.26
C GLU A 145 -10.57 -10.25 4.12
N ILE A 146 -10.85 -9.89 2.87
CA ILE A 146 -11.91 -8.96 2.50
C ILE A 146 -12.37 -9.29 1.07
N SER A 147 -13.69 -9.32 0.88
CA SER A 147 -14.30 -9.51 -0.44
C SER A 147 -14.66 -8.17 -1.04
N LEU A 148 -14.46 -7.95 -2.34
CA LEU A 148 -14.67 -6.69 -3.05
C LEU A 148 -15.70 -6.88 -4.16
N LYS A 149 -16.54 -5.87 -4.36
CA LYS A 149 -17.42 -5.82 -5.55
C LYS A 149 -16.57 -5.56 -6.81
N PRO A 150 -17.03 -5.96 -8.00
CA PRO A 150 -16.30 -5.73 -9.25
C PRO A 150 -15.91 -4.27 -9.48
N GLN A 151 -16.79 -3.33 -9.11
CA GLN A 151 -16.54 -1.89 -9.24
C GLN A 151 -15.43 -1.39 -8.31
N GLU A 152 -15.35 -1.92 -7.09
CA GLU A 152 -14.31 -1.56 -6.13
C GLU A 152 -12.94 -2.08 -6.57
N PHE A 153 -12.90 -3.31 -7.08
CA PHE A 153 -11.69 -3.87 -7.67
C PHE A 153 -11.26 -3.12 -8.94
N SER A 154 -12.21 -2.72 -9.80
CA SER A 154 -11.94 -1.87 -10.96
C SER A 154 -11.32 -0.52 -10.56
N MET A 155 -11.77 0.07 -9.45
CA MET A 155 -11.18 1.31 -8.92
C MET A 155 -9.73 1.10 -8.48
N ILE A 156 -9.42 -0.03 -7.82
CA ILE A 156 -8.04 -0.38 -7.45
C ILE A 156 -7.16 -0.49 -8.70
N LYS A 157 -7.63 -1.14 -9.77
CA LYS A 157 -6.87 -1.23 -11.03
C LYS A 157 -6.60 0.13 -11.65
N ARG A 158 -7.60 1.01 -11.71
CA ARG A 158 -7.44 2.38 -12.22
C ARG A 158 -6.45 3.18 -11.37
N LEU A 159 -6.50 3.03 -10.05
CA LEU A 159 -5.52 3.63 -9.14
C LEU A 159 -4.10 3.14 -9.47
N CYS A 160 -3.93 1.83 -9.69
CA CYS A 160 -2.65 1.25 -10.10
C CYS A 160 -2.15 1.84 -11.42
N GLU A 161 -2.99 1.85 -12.46
CA GLU A 161 -2.67 2.41 -13.78
C GLU A 161 -2.25 3.89 -13.68
N PHE A 162 -3.04 4.70 -12.97
CA PHE A 162 -2.76 6.11 -12.74
C PHE A 162 -1.46 6.35 -11.96
N SER A 163 -1.14 5.46 -11.02
CA SER A 163 0.03 5.61 -10.14
C SER A 163 1.34 5.16 -10.79
N MET A 164 1.30 4.45 -11.92
CA MET A 164 2.50 3.85 -12.52
C MET A 164 3.62 4.85 -12.85
N PRO A 165 3.35 6.02 -13.47
CA PRO A 165 4.39 7.02 -13.70
C PRO A 165 5.08 7.47 -12.40
N TYR A 166 4.32 7.62 -11.32
CA TYR A 166 4.84 8.02 -10.01
C TYR A 166 5.67 6.93 -9.32
N ILE A 167 5.29 5.68 -9.53
CA ILE A 167 6.06 4.50 -9.09
C ILE A 167 7.37 4.39 -9.87
N GLN A 168 7.37 4.74 -11.17
CA GLN A 168 8.59 4.78 -11.98
C GLN A 168 9.45 6.03 -11.74
N GLY A 169 8.90 7.06 -11.10
CA GLY A 169 9.60 8.32 -10.89
C GLY A 169 9.59 9.25 -12.11
N TRP A 170 8.71 9.01 -13.09
CA TRP A 170 8.66 9.77 -14.34
C TRP A 170 8.21 11.23 -14.16
N GLN A 171 7.51 11.55 -13.07
CA GLN A 171 7.13 12.92 -12.74
C GLN A 171 8.35 13.86 -12.61
N VAL A 172 9.53 13.31 -12.28
CA VAL A 172 10.78 14.08 -12.16
C VAL A 172 11.35 14.47 -13.52
N LEU A 173 10.97 13.78 -14.60
CA LEU A 173 11.32 14.16 -15.97
C LEU A 173 10.65 15.48 -16.38
N GLU A 174 9.41 15.68 -15.93
CA GLU A 174 8.65 16.91 -16.20
C GLU A 174 9.04 18.04 -15.26
N ASN A 175 9.23 17.73 -13.97
CA ASN A 175 9.64 18.70 -12.97
C ASN A 175 10.64 18.09 -11.98
N PRO A 176 11.96 18.34 -12.15
CA PRO A 176 12.99 17.83 -11.26
C PRO A 176 12.84 18.23 -9.79
N GLN A 177 12.20 19.36 -9.49
CA GLN A 177 11.95 19.82 -8.11
C GLN A 177 11.00 18.88 -7.36
N LEU A 178 10.24 18.04 -8.06
CA LEU A 178 9.41 17.02 -7.41
C LEU A 178 10.24 15.89 -6.78
N ALA A 179 11.54 15.83 -7.06
CA ALA A 179 12.46 14.97 -6.34
C ALA A 179 12.87 15.56 -4.97
N ASP A 180 12.69 16.86 -4.76
CA ASP A 180 13.03 17.51 -3.49
C ASP A 180 12.15 16.91 -2.37
N GLY A 181 12.80 16.39 -1.32
CA GLY A 181 12.14 15.60 -0.26
C GLY A 181 11.95 14.10 -0.56
N LEU A 182 12.30 13.63 -1.77
CA LEU A 182 12.38 12.21 -2.15
C LEU A 182 13.82 11.72 -2.38
N ILE A 183 14.80 12.64 -2.30
CA ILE A 183 16.21 12.31 -2.34
C ILE A 183 16.60 11.60 -1.04
N ILE A 184 17.21 10.44 -1.18
CA ILE A 184 17.74 9.64 -0.07
C ILE A 184 19.26 9.66 -0.05
N SER A 185 19.81 9.58 1.16
CA SER A 185 21.25 9.53 1.35
C SER A 185 21.81 8.17 0.88
N PRO A 186 23.11 8.10 0.53
CA PRO A 186 23.77 6.85 0.22
C PRO A 186 23.73 5.82 1.36
N GLU A 187 23.61 6.24 2.63
CA GLU A 187 23.45 5.30 3.75
C GLU A 187 22.08 4.60 3.72
N GLU A 188 21.01 5.30 3.30
CA GLU A 188 19.67 4.71 3.16
C GLU A 188 19.58 3.71 2.00
N LEU A 189 20.44 3.85 0.99
CA LEU A 189 20.56 2.89 -0.11
C LEU A 189 21.20 1.56 0.32
N LYS A 190 22.06 1.57 1.35
CA LYS A 190 22.78 0.39 1.84
C LYS A 190 21.97 -0.46 2.81
N LYS A 191 20.87 0.06 3.36
CA LYS A 191 19.95 -0.76 4.14
C LYS A 191 19.31 -1.79 3.18
N PRO A 192 19.43 -3.10 3.43
CA PRO A 192 18.58 -4.07 2.74
C PRO A 192 17.11 -3.66 2.93
N GLN A 193 16.19 -4.13 2.08
CA GLN A 193 14.77 -3.72 2.08
C GLN A 193 13.96 -4.09 3.36
N ASN A 194 14.62 -4.28 4.50
CA ASN A 194 14.04 -4.44 5.82
C ASN A 194 14.31 -3.20 6.68
N ASP A 195 13.33 -2.94 7.55
CA ASP A 195 13.40 -2.08 8.73
C ASP A 195 13.25 -0.57 8.45
N ASP A 196 11.98 -0.14 8.48
CA ASP A 196 11.45 0.81 9.47
C ASP A 196 10.28 1.62 8.90
N MET A 197 9.06 1.12 9.16
CA MET A 197 7.95 1.99 9.48
C MET A 197 7.08 1.26 10.49
N ILE A 198 7.25 1.68 11.74
CA ILE A 198 6.45 1.42 12.94
C ILE A 198 4.95 1.53 12.62
#